data_AF-A0A2C9WG01-F1
#
_entry.id   AF-A0A2C9WG01-F1
#
_cell.length_a   1.000
_cell.length_b   1.000
_cell.length_c   1.000
_cell.angle_alpha   90.00
_cell.angle_beta   90.00
_cell.angle_gamma   90.00
#
_symmetry.space_group_name_H-M   'P 1'
#
loop_
_entity.id
_entity.type
_entity.pdbx_description
1 polymer ?
#
loop_
_entity_poly.entity_id
_entity_poly.type
_entity_poly.pdbx_seq_one_letter_code
_entity_poly.pdbx_strand_id
1 'polypeptide(L)'
;MASIYQYYMWQDSSANAHHSLPDNSAGPTATDSDTIDIHLHFHHLLEIHYPENTSIPLATTHISYPFPRNLFLSQDSRSAAVDALLSTIGASRDFIESVTPDVSSFAFDMVTLPCNSKVKVLTMGLAIFVVTPYDDRQEIDRALSEIMQENPRFEPASKSCIEGLKRVKLVGDSTMMEKCMICLEKEMVGQEVICLPCGHIFHGDCIVRWLETSHLCPLCRFSMNL
;
A
#
# COMPACT_ATOMS: atom_id res chain seq x y z
N MET A 1 -3.49 13.15 -5.82
CA MET A 1 -2.43 13.93 -5.14
C MET A 1 -1.13 13.74 -5.93
N ALA A 2 -0.19 14.70 -5.89
CA ALA A 2 1.08 14.58 -6.61
C ALA A 2 2.08 13.70 -5.83
N SER A 3 2.96 12.99 -6.55
CA SER A 3 4.06 12.26 -5.91
C SER A 3 5.11 13.22 -5.37
N ILE A 4 5.68 12.90 -4.22
CA ILE A 4 6.73 13.66 -3.54
C ILE A 4 8.06 12.98 -3.85
N TYR A 5 9.05 13.76 -4.27
CA TYR A 5 10.39 13.27 -4.61
C TYR A 5 11.43 13.83 -3.65
N GLN A 6 12.34 12.98 -3.17
CA GLN A 6 13.49 13.35 -2.36
C GLN A 6 14.72 12.60 -2.85
N TYR A 7 15.90 13.23 -2.80
CA TYR A 7 17.14 12.58 -3.17
C TYR A 7 18.32 13.03 -2.31
N TYR A 8 19.32 12.15 -2.22
CA TYR A 8 20.55 12.36 -1.46
C TYR A 8 21.74 11.85 -2.26
N MET A 9 22.86 12.57 -2.21
CA MET A 9 24.11 12.21 -2.86
C MET A 9 25.23 12.20 -1.84
N TRP A 10 26.13 11.23 -1.96
CA TRP A 10 27.32 11.16 -1.12
C TRP A 10 28.48 10.53 -1.89
N GLN A 11 29.70 10.82 -1.45
CA GLN A 11 30.89 10.09 -1.89
C GLN A 11 31.19 9.00 -0.87
N ASP A 12 31.20 7.74 -1.30
CA ASP A 12 31.62 6.64 -0.44
C ASP A 12 33.14 6.62 -0.30
N SER A 13 33.59 6.74 0.94
CA SER A 13 35.00 6.73 1.30
C SER A 13 35.48 5.29 1.54
N SER A 14 35.21 4.38 0.60
CA SER A 14 35.56 2.96 0.76
C SER A 14 36.60 2.50 -0.26
N ALA A 15 37.85 2.82 0.04
CA ALA A 15 38.80 1.73 0.15
C ALA A 15 38.44 0.98 1.46
N ASN A 16 37.91 -0.25 1.35
CA ASN A 16 37.51 -1.15 2.44
C ASN A 16 36.25 -0.81 3.27
N ALA A 17 35.09 -1.25 2.80
CA ALA A 17 34.05 -1.79 3.68
C ALA A 17 33.21 -2.84 2.91
N HIS A 18 33.69 -4.10 2.92
CA HIS A 18 32.84 -5.24 2.62
C HIS A 18 31.76 -5.33 3.71
N HIS A 19 30.53 -4.93 3.39
CA HIS A 19 29.35 -5.49 4.02
C HIS A 19 28.66 -6.39 3.00
N SER A 20 28.87 -7.69 3.19
CA SER A 20 28.36 -8.77 2.36
C SER A 20 26.84 -8.91 2.47
N LEU A 21 26.18 -9.08 1.33
CA LEU A 21 25.16 -10.10 1.15
C LEU A 21 25.64 -11.02 0.01
N PRO A 22 25.45 -12.35 0.08
CA PRO A 22 25.92 -13.24 -0.96
C PRO A 22 24.88 -13.25 -2.07
N ASP A 23 25.29 -12.91 -3.30
CA ASP A 23 24.62 -13.50 -4.45
C ASP A 23 25.62 -13.96 -5.50
N ASN A 24 25.40 -15.21 -5.91
CA ASN A 24 26.25 -16.00 -6.78
C ASN A 24 25.84 -15.69 -8.22
N SER A 25 26.51 -14.74 -8.86
CA SER A 25 26.60 -14.73 -10.32
C SER A 25 27.96 -14.19 -10.75
N ALA A 26 28.60 -14.95 -11.64
CA ALA A 26 29.97 -14.74 -12.09
C ALA A 26 30.18 -13.32 -12.63
N GLY A 27 31.19 -12.62 -12.07
CA GLY A 27 31.42 -11.20 -12.34
C GLY A 27 32.09 -10.89 -13.68
N PRO A 28 32.35 -9.60 -13.96
CA PRO A 28 33.47 -9.19 -14.77
C PRO A 28 34.68 -8.93 -13.86
N THR A 29 35.81 -9.50 -14.26
CA THR A 29 37.17 -9.17 -13.83
C THR A 29 37.34 -7.69 -13.50
N ALA A 30 37.90 -7.39 -12.32
CA ALA A 30 38.34 -6.05 -11.94
C ALA A 30 39.26 -5.47 -13.03
N THR A 31 38.70 -4.64 -13.90
CA THR A 31 39.46 -3.89 -14.89
C THR A 31 40.16 -2.76 -14.16
N ASP A 32 41.44 -2.56 -14.45
CA ASP A 32 42.30 -1.48 -13.94
C ASP A 32 41.91 -0.09 -14.51
N SER A 33 40.61 0.15 -14.69
CA SER A 33 40.03 1.28 -15.42
C SER A 33 39.74 2.44 -14.46
N ASP A 34 40.19 3.63 -14.85
CA ASP A 34 39.91 4.90 -14.15
C ASP A 34 38.43 5.28 -14.30
N THR A 35 37.62 5.03 -13.27
CA THR A 35 36.16 5.15 -13.32
C THR A 35 35.58 5.96 -12.15
N ILE A 36 34.36 6.43 -12.37
CA ILE A 36 33.39 6.80 -11.35
C ILE A 36 32.23 5.80 -11.42
N ASP A 37 31.92 5.15 -10.31
CA ASP A 37 30.83 4.20 -10.16
C ASP A 37 29.70 4.86 -9.37
N ILE A 38 28.52 4.98 -9.99
CA ILE A 38 27.34 5.58 -9.37
C ILE A 38 26.43 4.46 -8.87
N HIS A 39 26.29 4.36 -7.56
CA HIS A 39 25.40 3.42 -6.87
C HIS A 39 24.04 4.09 -6.67
N LEU A 40 23.08 3.73 -7.51
CA LEU A 40 21.72 4.24 -7.49
C LEU A 40 20.84 3.37 -6.58
N HIS A 41 20.26 3.98 -5.56
CA HIS A 41 19.27 3.40 -4.65
C HIS A 41 17.92 4.08 -4.85
N PHE A 42 17.02 3.47 -5.62
CA PHE A 42 15.68 3.99 -5.86
C PHE A 42 14.64 3.26 -5.03
N HIS A 43 13.80 4.01 -4.31
CA HIS A 43 12.67 3.49 -3.54
C HIS A 43 11.41 4.26 -3.90
N HIS A 44 10.38 3.55 -4.36
CA HIS A 44 9.05 4.10 -4.60
C HIS A 44 8.07 3.48 -3.62
N LEU A 45 7.45 4.31 -2.80
CA LEU A 45 6.47 3.92 -1.79
C LEU A 45 5.11 4.50 -2.14
N LEU A 46 4.07 3.68 -2.03
CA LEU A 46 2.68 4.12 -1.96
C LEU A 46 2.34 4.38 -0.49
N GLU A 47 1.91 5.59 -0.15
CA GLU A 47 1.40 5.91 1.18
C GLU A 47 -0.12 5.87 1.19
N ILE A 48 -0.68 5.01 2.03
CA ILE A 48 -2.11 4.87 2.25
C ILE A 48 -2.42 5.43 3.64
N HIS A 49 -3.38 6.35 3.72
CA HIS A 49 -3.73 7.04 4.98
C HIS A 49 -5.04 6.54 5.62
N TYR A 50 -5.69 5.55 5.03
CA TYR A 50 -6.93 4.97 5.52
C TYR A 50 -6.95 3.45 5.29
N PRO A 51 -7.47 2.64 6.23
CA PRO A 51 -7.94 3.02 7.57
C PRO A 51 -6.80 3.38 8.55
N GLU A 52 -5.56 2.97 8.25
CA GLU A 52 -4.35 3.26 9.02
C GLU A 52 -3.21 3.71 8.09
N ASN A 53 -2.25 4.46 8.62
CA ASN A 53 -1.07 4.87 7.86
C ASN A 53 -0.20 3.65 7.52
N THR A 54 -0.16 3.29 6.24
CA THR A 54 0.62 2.17 5.72
C THR A 54 1.45 2.60 4.52
N SER A 55 2.69 2.12 4.42
CA SER A 55 3.57 2.35 3.28
C SER A 55 3.82 1.03 2.55
N ILE A 56 3.53 0.98 1.25
CA ILE A 56 3.71 -0.21 0.41
C ILE A 56 4.83 0.08 -0.61
N PRO A 57 5.92 -0.71 -0.66
CA PRO A 57 6.91 -0.59 -1.72
C PRO A 57 6.31 -0.96 -3.08
N LEU A 58 6.33 -0.01 -4.01
CA LEU A 58 5.91 -0.21 -5.41
C LEU A 58 7.07 -0.67 -6.29
N ALA A 59 8.25 -0.07 -6.08
CA ALA A 59 9.46 -0.43 -6.77
C ALA A 59 10.67 -0.15 -5.87
N THR A 60 11.66 -1.04 -5.91
CA THR A 60 12.95 -0.83 -5.27
C THR A 60 14.03 -1.32 -6.21
N THR A 61 14.96 -0.44 -6.54
CA THR A 61 16.00 -0.69 -7.53
C THR A 61 17.34 -0.30 -6.94
N HIS A 62 18.29 -1.23 -6.97
CA HIS A 62 19.67 -0.98 -6.59
C HIS A 62 20.57 -1.35 -7.76
N ILE A 63 21.25 -0.36 -8.36
CA ILE A 63 22.11 -0.60 -9.52
C ILE A 63 23.38 0.24 -9.41
N SER A 64 24.50 -0.38 -9.74
CA SER A 64 25.80 0.28 -9.88
C SER A 64 26.12 0.46 -11.36
N TYR A 65 26.43 1.69 -11.77
CA TYR A 65 26.81 2.01 -13.13
C TYR A 65 28.22 2.60 -13.16
N PRO A 66 29.23 1.83 -13.61
CA PRO A 66 30.58 2.34 -13.78
C PRO A 66 30.70 3.15 -15.06
N PHE A 67 31.26 4.35 -14.94
CA PHE A 67 31.56 5.22 -16.06
C PHE A 67 33.04 5.59 -16.12
N PRO A 68 33.66 5.65 -17.31
CA PRO A 68 35.01 6.18 -17.46
C PRO A 68 35.11 7.64 -16.99
N ARG A 69 36.10 7.93 -16.14
CA ARG A 69 36.26 9.25 -15.51
C ARG A 69 36.47 10.38 -16.53
N ASN A 70 37.18 10.09 -17.62
CA ASN A 70 37.43 11.04 -18.69
C ASN A 70 36.14 11.52 -19.40
N LEU A 71 35.07 10.71 -19.42
CA LEU A 71 33.80 11.11 -20.01
C LEU A 71 33.05 12.15 -19.17
N PHE A 72 33.31 12.21 -17.86
CA PHE A 72 32.70 13.20 -16.97
C PHE A 72 33.31 14.60 -17.11
N LEU A 73 34.43 14.73 -17.82
CA LEU A 73 35.08 16.01 -18.09
C LEU A 73 34.31 16.86 -19.13
N SER A 74 33.51 16.21 -19.99
CA SER A 74 32.66 16.87 -20.98
C SER A 74 31.24 17.02 -20.42
N GLN A 75 30.67 18.23 -20.50
CA GLN A 75 29.31 18.52 -20.05
C GLN A 75 28.27 17.60 -20.73
N ASP A 76 28.34 17.45 -22.05
CA ASP A 76 27.35 16.70 -22.82
C ASP A 76 27.39 15.21 -22.50
N SER A 77 28.60 14.65 -22.40
CA SER A 77 28.79 13.23 -22.06
C SER A 77 28.36 12.93 -20.63
N ARG A 78 28.60 13.87 -19.69
CA ARG A 78 28.17 13.75 -18.30
C ARG A 78 26.66 13.76 -18.16
N SER A 79 26.00 14.77 -18.75
CA SER A 79 24.54 14.86 -18.71
C SER A 79 23.88 13.64 -19.36
N ALA A 80 24.40 13.17 -20.50
CA ALA A 80 23.86 11.98 -21.16
C ALA A 80 24.05 10.70 -20.33
N ALA A 81 25.17 10.55 -19.63
CA ALA A 81 25.41 9.40 -18.75
C ALA A 81 24.44 9.38 -17.54
N VAL A 82 24.25 10.54 -16.91
CA VAL A 82 23.33 10.70 -15.77
C VAL A 82 21.87 10.52 -16.23
N ASP A 83 21.48 11.09 -17.36
CA ASP A 83 20.13 10.94 -17.92
C ASP A 83 19.83 9.49 -18.29
N ALA A 84 20.79 8.78 -18.91
CA ALA A 84 20.66 7.36 -19.20
C ALA A 84 20.50 6.52 -17.93
N LEU A 85 21.25 6.83 -16.86
CA LEU A 85 21.13 6.19 -15.55
C LEU A 85 19.74 6.42 -14.95
N LEU A 86 19.30 7.68 -14.88
CA LEU A 86 18.01 8.05 -14.27
C LEU A 86 16.81 7.59 -15.10
N SER A 87 16.98 7.41 -16.40
CA SER A 87 15.94 6.82 -17.26
C SER A 87 15.69 5.34 -16.99
N THR A 88 16.57 4.66 -16.21
CA THR A 88 16.37 3.25 -15.83
C THR A 88 15.38 3.07 -14.68
N ILE A 89 15.04 4.14 -13.96
CA ILE A 89 14.10 4.10 -12.83
C ILE A 89 12.72 4.60 -13.24
N GLY A 90 11.69 4.13 -12.55
CA GLY A 90 10.29 4.51 -12.80
C GLY A 90 9.90 5.93 -12.34
N ALA A 91 10.84 6.88 -12.34
CA ALA A 91 10.58 8.26 -11.94
C ALA A 91 9.96 9.10 -13.09
N SER A 92 9.29 10.20 -12.76
CA SER A 92 8.74 11.08 -13.79
C SER A 92 9.85 11.81 -14.57
N ARG A 93 9.59 12.08 -15.85
CA ARG A 93 10.51 12.84 -16.70
C ARG A 93 10.85 14.22 -16.12
N ASP A 94 9.86 14.93 -15.62
CA ASP A 94 10.05 16.26 -15.00
C ASP A 94 11.02 16.19 -13.82
N PHE A 95 10.93 15.13 -13.01
CA PHE A 95 11.87 14.90 -11.91
C PHE A 95 13.28 14.61 -12.43
N ILE A 96 13.41 13.71 -13.41
CA ILE A 96 14.70 13.37 -14.04
C ILE A 96 15.38 14.63 -14.60
N GLU A 97 14.64 15.47 -15.33
CA GLU A 97 15.16 16.73 -15.89
C GLU A 97 15.59 17.71 -14.78
N SER A 98 14.89 17.72 -13.63
CA SER A 98 15.25 18.58 -12.49
C SER A 98 16.47 18.11 -11.70
N VAL A 99 16.68 16.80 -11.55
CA VAL A 99 17.75 16.24 -10.69
C VAL A 99 19.05 16.00 -11.46
N THR A 100 18.98 15.82 -12.78
CA THR A 100 20.14 15.57 -13.65
C THR A 100 21.25 16.63 -13.51
N PRO A 101 20.97 17.95 -13.49
CA PRO A 101 22.01 18.96 -13.32
C PRO A 101 22.78 18.83 -12.00
N ASP A 102 22.09 18.54 -10.90
CA ASP A 102 22.69 18.42 -9.57
C ASP A 102 23.57 17.17 -9.48
N VAL A 103 23.07 16.03 -9.94
CA VAL A 103 23.82 14.76 -9.99
C VAL A 103 25.05 14.91 -10.87
N SER A 104 24.88 15.54 -12.03
CA SER A 104 25.99 15.84 -12.95
C SER A 104 27.04 16.74 -12.29
N SER A 105 26.63 17.82 -11.60
CA SER A 105 27.57 18.72 -10.92
C SER A 105 28.33 17.99 -9.81
N PHE A 106 27.62 17.24 -8.96
CA PHE A 106 28.24 16.51 -7.86
C PHE A 106 29.25 15.47 -8.34
N ALA A 107 28.90 14.69 -9.38
CA ALA A 107 29.81 13.73 -9.98
C ALA A 107 31.05 14.41 -10.59
N PHE A 108 30.89 15.58 -11.22
CA PHE A 108 32.01 16.35 -11.75
C PHE A 108 32.93 16.88 -10.66
N ASP A 109 32.37 17.44 -9.59
CA ASP A 109 33.14 17.91 -8.44
C ASP A 109 33.95 16.76 -7.86
N MET A 110 33.33 15.59 -7.64
CA MET A 110 34.03 14.38 -7.22
C MET A 110 35.20 14.01 -8.14
N VAL A 111 35.00 14.03 -9.45
CA VAL A 111 36.04 13.70 -10.44
C VAL A 111 37.19 14.70 -10.44
N THR A 112 36.91 15.97 -10.17
CA THR A 112 37.89 17.07 -10.25
C THR A 112 38.57 17.40 -8.92
N LEU A 113 38.05 16.90 -7.79
CA LEU A 113 38.62 17.11 -6.47
C LEU A 113 40.08 16.58 -6.39
N PRO A 114 41.05 17.40 -5.94
CA PRO A 114 42.46 16.99 -5.88
C PRO A 114 42.72 15.74 -5.04
N CYS A 115 41.95 15.53 -3.96
CA CYS A 115 42.05 14.34 -3.10
C CYS A 115 41.68 13.04 -3.84
N ASN A 116 40.86 13.13 -4.88
CA ASN A 116 40.36 12.00 -5.66
C ASN A 116 41.30 11.65 -6.84
N SER A 117 42.30 12.49 -7.14
CA SER A 117 43.22 12.33 -8.28
C SER A 117 43.97 10.99 -8.34
N LYS A 118 44.24 10.36 -7.18
CA LYS A 118 44.97 9.08 -7.09
C LYS A 118 44.07 7.86 -6.92
N VAL A 119 42.77 8.08 -6.73
CA VAL A 119 41.80 7.00 -6.55
C VAL A 119 41.44 6.47 -7.94
N LYS A 120 41.56 5.16 -8.20
CA LYS A 120 41.22 4.57 -9.52
C LYS A 120 39.71 4.43 -9.74
N VAL A 121 38.97 4.11 -8.69
CA VAL A 121 37.51 3.95 -8.73
C VAL A 121 36.90 4.87 -7.69
N LEU A 122 36.19 5.91 -8.14
CA LEU A 122 35.41 6.77 -7.26
C LEU A 122 34.01 6.20 -7.11
N THR A 123 33.53 6.06 -5.88
CA THR A 123 32.17 5.58 -5.64
C THR A 123 31.29 6.73 -5.19
N MET A 124 30.24 7.00 -5.96
CA MET A 124 29.19 7.98 -5.65
C MET A 124 27.92 7.21 -5.31
N GLY A 125 27.30 7.51 -4.17
CA GLY A 125 25.95 7.06 -3.87
C GLY A 125 24.91 8.09 -4.29
N LEU A 126 23.80 7.62 -4.85
CA LEU A 126 22.62 8.40 -5.19
C LEU A 126 21.37 7.67 -4.69
N ALA A 127 20.72 8.18 -3.67
CA ALA A 127 19.45 7.66 -3.18
C ALA A 127 18.30 8.54 -3.66
N ILE A 128 17.26 7.94 -4.21
CA ILE A 128 16.04 8.61 -4.68
C ILE A 128 14.84 7.93 -4.02
N PHE A 129 14.02 8.73 -3.35
CA PHE A 129 12.80 8.32 -2.68
C PHE A 129 11.61 9.00 -3.33
N VAL A 130 10.65 8.20 -3.78
CA VAL A 130 9.38 8.66 -4.34
C VAL A 130 8.27 8.18 -3.42
N VAL A 131 7.43 9.10 -2.98
CA VAL A 131 6.25 8.80 -2.17
C VAL A 131 5.02 9.21 -2.96
N THR A 132 4.18 8.25 -3.30
CA THR A 132 2.89 8.50 -3.95
C THR A 132 1.77 8.36 -2.92
N PRO A 133 1.14 9.46 -2.50
CA PRO A 133 -0.01 9.39 -1.60
C PRO A 133 -1.24 8.86 -2.35
N TYR A 134 -1.91 7.88 -1.75
CA TYR A 134 -3.17 7.29 -2.19
C TYR A 134 -4.28 7.64 -1.19
N ASP A 135 -5.34 8.26 -1.70
CA ASP A 135 -6.54 8.62 -0.94
C ASP A 135 -7.72 7.83 -1.50
N ASP A 136 -8.01 6.69 -0.87
CA ASP A 136 -9.10 5.77 -1.24
C ASP A 136 -10.48 6.29 -0.83
N ARG A 137 -10.56 7.41 -0.07
CA ARG A 137 -11.83 7.96 0.40
C ARG A 137 -12.80 8.23 -0.73
N GLN A 138 -12.34 8.74 -1.87
CA GLN A 138 -13.23 9.01 -3.00
C GLN A 138 -13.81 7.72 -3.61
N GLU A 139 -13.02 6.64 -3.67
CA GLU A 139 -13.48 5.37 -4.20
C GLU A 139 -14.42 4.66 -3.21
N ILE A 140 -14.12 4.75 -1.92
CA ILE A 140 -14.99 4.26 -0.83
C ILE A 140 -16.31 5.03 -0.82
N ASP A 141 -16.28 6.37 -0.84
CA ASP A 141 -17.48 7.21 -0.83
C ASP A 141 -18.36 6.95 -2.05
N ARG A 142 -17.75 6.74 -3.23
CA ARG A 142 -18.48 6.34 -4.44
C ARG A 142 -19.15 4.97 -4.24
N ALA A 143 -18.41 3.96 -3.77
CA ALA A 143 -18.96 2.63 -3.54
C ALA A 143 -20.08 2.64 -2.49
N LEU A 144 -19.92 3.39 -1.40
CA LEU A 144 -20.95 3.56 -0.38
C LEU A 144 -22.20 4.25 -0.93
N SER A 145 -22.02 5.30 -1.75
CA SER A 145 -23.12 6.01 -2.40
C SER A 145 -23.90 5.10 -3.35
N GLU A 146 -23.23 4.21 -4.08
CA GLU A 146 -23.86 3.21 -4.95
C GLU A 146 -24.69 2.20 -4.13
N ILE A 147 -24.15 1.71 -3.00
CA ILE A 147 -24.88 0.81 -2.09
C ILE A 147 -26.12 1.51 -1.49
N MET A 148 -26.04 2.81 -1.18
CA MET A 148 -27.19 3.57 -0.67
C MET A 148 -28.27 3.81 -1.75
N GLN A 149 -27.90 3.82 -3.03
CA GLN A 149 -28.84 3.95 -4.15
C GLN A 149 -29.52 2.63 -4.50
N GLU A 150 -28.90 1.49 -4.18
CA GLU A 150 -29.64 0.23 -4.05
C GLU A 150 -30.54 0.31 -2.82
N ASN A 151 -31.71 0.94 -2.98
CA ASN A 151 -32.77 0.89 -2.00
C ASN A 151 -33.13 -0.60 -1.83
N PRO A 152 -32.71 -1.30 -0.74
CA PRO A 152 -33.13 -2.66 -0.53
C PRO A 152 -34.65 -2.58 -0.53
N ARG A 153 -35.32 -3.33 -1.41
CA ARG A 153 -36.79 -3.35 -1.40
C ARG A 153 -37.22 -3.94 -0.07
N PHE A 154 -37.39 -3.06 0.91
CA PHE A 154 -37.87 -3.33 2.25
C PHE A 154 -39.36 -3.61 2.09
N GLU A 155 -39.65 -4.83 1.63
CA GLU A 155 -40.97 -5.39 1.57
C GLU A 155 -41.23 -6.08 2.90
N PRO A 156 -42.18 -5.61 3.73
CA PRO A 156 -42.51 -6.24 5.01
C PRO A 156 -42.97 -7.69 4.84
N ALA A 157 -42.76 -8.51 5.87
CA ALA A 157 -43.42 -9.81 5.95
C ALA A 157 -44.95 -9.64 6.09
N SER A 158 -45.71 -10.69 5.76
CA SER A 158 -47.14 -10.72 6.02
C SER A 158 -47.41 -10.62 7.53
N LYS A 159 -48.46 -9.88 7.95
CA LYS A 159 -48.82 -9.78 9.37
C LYS A 159 -49.07 -11.15 10.00
N SER A 160 -49.73 -12.05 9.24
CA SER A 160 -49.97 -13.43 9.65
C SER A 160 -48.69 -14.22 9.88
N CYS A 161 -47.65 -14.01 9.07
CA CYS A 161 -46.35 -14.64 9.28
C CYS A 161 -45.72 -14.17 10.60
N ILE A 162 -45.69 -12.85 10.85
CA ILE A 162 -45.12 -12.27 12.07
C ILE A 162 -45.87 -12.76 13.32
N GLU A 163 -47.20 -12.76 13.29
CA GLU A 163 -48.04 -13.23 14.40
C GLU A 163 -47.90 -14.74 14.64
N GLY A 164 -47.62 -15.52 13.59
CA GLY A 164 -47.41 -16.96 13.67
C GLY A 164 -46.04 -17.39 14.20
N LEU A 165 -45.12 -16.45 14.44
CA LEU A 165 -43.77 -16.77 14.94
C LEU A 165 -43.82 -17.34 16.36
N LYS A 166 -43.19 -18.50 16.53
CA LYS A 166 -43.08 -19.15 17.84
C LYS A 166 -42.10 -18.38 18.73
N ARG A 167 -42.62 -17.80 19.80
CA ARG A 167 -41.85 -17.19 20.89
C ARG A 167 -41.45 -18.26 21.90
N VAL A 168 -40.17 -18.27 22.28
CA VAL A 168 -39.60 -19.22 23.24
C VAL A 168 -38.76 -18.44 24.24
N LYS A 169 -38.79 -18.82 25.51
CA LYS A 169 -37.80 -18.33 26.48
C LYS A 169 -36.53 -19.16 26.36
N LEU A 170 -35.40 -18.50 26.16
CA LEU A 170 -34.11 -19.20 26.09
C LEU A 170 -33.71 -19.64 27.50
N VAL A 171 -33.66 -20.96 27.73
CA VAL A 171 -33.28 -21.56 29.02
C VAL A 171 -31.96 -22.31 28.81
N GLY A 172 -30.89 -21.89 29.48
CA GLY A 172 -29.58 -22.56 29.40
C GLY A 172 -28.51 -21.88 30.24
N ASP A 173 -27.53 -22.66 30.70
CA ASP A 173 -26.29 -22.18 31.29
C ASP A 173 -25.25 -22.02 30.17
N SER A 174 -24.55 -20.89 30.17
CA SER A 174 -24.00 -20.26 28.96
C SER A 174 -22.78 -20.99 28.38
N THR A 175 -22.87 -21.52 27.16
CA THR A 175 -21.68 -21.82 26.33
C THR A 175 -21.80 -21.41 24.86
N MET A 176 -22.99 -21.11 24.34
CA MET A 176 -23.17 -20.47 23.03
C MET A 176 -24.06 -19.25 23.14
N MET A 177 -23.42 -18.13 23.44
CA MET A 177 -24.04 -16.82 23.58
C MET A 177 -24.32 -16.27 22.18
N GLU A 178 -25.51 -16.52 21.64
CA GLU A 178 -25.94 -15.94 20.36
C GLU A 178 -26.21 -14.43 20.56
N LYS A 179 -25.35 -13.61 19.97
CA LYS A 179 -25.51 -12.16 19.92
C LYS A 179 -26.68 -11.81 19.02
N CYS A 180 -27.58 -10.95 19.48
CA CYS A 180 -28.66 -10.45 18.64
C CYS A 180 -28.05 -9.53 17.58
N MET A 181 -28.09 -9.91 16.32
CA MET A 181 -27.46 -9.12 15.26
C MET A 181 -28.25 -7.85 14.90
N ILE A 182 -29.43 -7.65 15.50
CA ILE A 182 -30.26 -6.46 15.31
C ILE A 182 -29.88 -5.36 16.33
N CYS A 183 -29.85 -5.66 17.63
CA CYS A 183 -29.46 -4.70 18.67
C CYS A 183 -27.98 -4.80 19.10
N LEU A 184 -27.26 -5.81 18.62
CA LEU A 184 -25.87 -6.12 18.94
C LEU A 184 -25.60 -6.49 20.40
N GLU A 185 -26.63 -6.84 21.18
CA GLU A 185 -26.51 -7.28 22.58
C GLU A 185 -26.33 -8.80 22.69
N LYS A 186 -25.57 -9.25 23.70
CA LYS A 186 -25.23 -10.68 23.92
C LYS A 186 -26.18 -11.42 24.87
N GLU A 187 -27.07 -10.70 25.55
CA GLU A 187 -27.92 -11.25 26.60
C GLU A 187 -29.28 -11.69 26.03
N MET A 188 -29.33 -12.91 25.50
CA MET A 188 -30.60 -13.56 25.13
C MET A 188 -31.11 -14.56 26.17
N VAL A 189 -30.24 -15.00 27.10
CA VAL A 189 -30.62 -15.98 28.12
C VAL A 189 -31.67 -15.38 29.05
N GLY A 190 -32.77 -16.11 29.28
CA GLY A 190 -33.91 -15.63 30.07
C GLY A 190 -34.82 -14.64 29.34
N GLN A 191 -34.44 -14.15 28.15
CA GLN A 191 -35.26 -13.28 27.32
C GLN A 191 -36.19 -14.10 26.41
N GLU A 192 -37.22 -13.43 25.89
CA GLU A 192 -38.05 -13.98 24.82
C GLU A 192 -37.30 -13.88 23.48
N VAL A 193 -37.15 -15.02 22.83
CA VAL A 193 -36.49 -15.15 21.54
C VAL A 193 -37.42 -15.78 20.51
N ILE A 194 -37.13 -15.52 19.25
CA ILE A 194 -37.79 -16.15 18.11
C ILE A 194 -36.69 -16.79 17.26
N CYS A 195 -36.89 -18.08 16.95
CA CYS A 195 -36.10 -18.80 15.96
C CYS A 195 -36.87 -18.78 14.62
N LEU A 196 -36.26 -18.19 13.60
CA LEU A 196 -36.83 -18.16 12.26
C LEU A 196 -36.78 -19.56 11.62
N PRO A 197 -37.56 -19.83 10.55
CA PRO A 197 -37.52 -21.11 9.82
C PRO A 197 -36.14 -21.49 9.27
N CYS A 198 -35.28 -20.49 9.03
CA CYS A 198 -33.89 -20.70 8.62
C CYS A 198 -32.94 -21.08 9.78
N GLY A 199 -33.44 -21.18 11.01
CA GLY A 199 -32.66 -21.56 12.20
C GLY A 199 -31.99 -20.42 12.95
N HIS A 200 -32.05 -19.19 12.46
CA HIS A 200 -31.44 -18.03 13.12
C HIS A 200 -32.33 -17.47 14.24
N ILE A 201 -31.72 -17.12 15.36
CA ILE A 201 -32.38 -16.69 16.59
C ILE A 201 -32.12 -15.20 16.86
N PHE A 202 -33.16 -14.50 17.31
CA PHE A 202 -33.13 -13.08 17.66
C PHE A 202 -34.00 -12.83 18.89
N HIS A 203 -33.81 -11.69 19.56
CA HIS A 203 -34.81 -11.20 20.52
C HIS A 203 -36.16 -11.03 19.83
N GLY A 204 -37.24 -11.41 20.50
CA GLY A 204 -38.59 -11.41 19.93
C GLY A 204 -38.98 -10.05 19.35
N ASP A 205 -38.81 -8.99 20.13
CA ASP A 205 -39.14 -7.62 19.69
C ASP A 205 -38.24 -7.12 18.56
N CYS A 206 -36.96 -7.48 18.59
CA CYS A 206 -36.01 -7.06 17.57
C CYS A 206 -36.40 -7.61 16.19
N ILE A 207 -36.65 -8.92 16.10
CA ILE A 207 -36.97 -9.51 14.81
C ILE A 207 -38.37 -9.15 14.33
N VAL A 208 -39.33 -8.94 15.22
CA VAL A 208 -40.67 -8.45 14.84
C VAL A 208 -40.56 -7.08 14.17
N ARG A 209 -39.88 -6.11 14.79
CA ARG A 209 -39.67 -4.78 14.20
C ARG A 209 -38.93 -4.83 12.86
N TRP A 210 -37.96 -5.74 12.74
CA TRP A 210 -37.28 -5.96 11.47
C TRP A 210 -38.24 -6.50 10.40
N LEU A 211 -39.05 -7.51 10.72
CA LEU A 211 -39.98 -8.13 9.78
C LEU A 211 -41.12 -7.21 9.33
N GLU A 212 -41.47 -6.20 10.15
CA GLU A 212 -42.37 -5.10 9.76
C GLU A 212 -41.77 -4.19 8.67
N THR A 213 -40.45 -4.29 8.42
CA THR A 213 -39.74 -3.52 7.39
C THR A 213 -39.21 -4.42 6.27
N SER A 214 -38.78 -5.65 6.56
CA SER A 214 -38.20 -6.59 5.60
C SER A 214 -38.65 -8.01 5.85
N HIS A 215 -39.16 -8.70 4.83
CA HIS A 215 -39.49 -10.12 4.91
C HIS A 215 -38.26 -11.02 4.86
N LEU A 216 -37.03 -10.48 4.86
CA LEU A 216 -35.81 -11.26 4.79
C LEU A 216 -35.17 -11.44 6.17
N CYS A 217 -34.68 -12.64 6.46
CA CYS A 217 -33.84 -12.87 7.64
C CYS A 217 -32.60 -11.94 7.63
N PRO A 218 -32.30 -11.21 8.73
CA PRO A 218 -31.14 -10.32 8.81
C PRO A 218 -29.78 -10.98 8.55
N LEU A 219 -29.68 -12.30 8.80
CA LEU A 219 -28.42 -13.04 8.74
C LEU A 219 -28.19 -13.75 7.40
N CYS A 220 -29.21 -14.41 6.87
CA CYS A 220 -29.07 -15.27 5.68
C CYS A 220 -29.96 -14.88 4.51
N ARG A 221 -30.73 -13.80 4.64
CA ARG A 221 -31.69 -13.33 3.62
C ARG A 221 -32.74 -14.37 3.21
N PHE A 222 -32.98 -15.38 4.03
CA PHE A 222 -34.12 -16.30 3.84
C PHE A 222 -35.43 -15.51 3.86
N SER A 223 -36.29 -15.75 2.86
CA SER A 223 -37.57 -15.05 2.68
C SER A 223 -38.65 -15.65 3.57
N MET A 224 -39.31 -14.79 4.36
CA MET A 224 -40.40 -15.10 5.28
C MET A 224 -41.78 -15.05 4.58
N ASN A 225 -41.84 -15.22 3.25
CA ASN A 225 -43.06 -15.19 2.45
C ASN A 225 -43.94 -16.45 2.66
N LEU A 226 -44.42 -16.66 3.88
CA LEU A 226 -45.51 -17.58 4.21
C LEU A 226 -46.79 -16.83 4.61
#